data_AF-A0A959FNC0-F1
#
_entry.id   AF-A0A959FNC0-F1
#
_cell.length_a   1.000
_cell.length_b   1.000
_cell.length_c   1.000
_cell.angle_alpha   90.00
_cell.angle_beta   90.00
_cell.angle_gamma   90.00
#
_symmetry.space_group_name_H-M   'P 1'
#
loop_
_entity.id
_entity.type
_entity.pdbx_description
1 polymer ?
#
loop_
_entity_poly.entity_id
_entity_poly.type
_entity_poly.pdbx_seq_one_letter_code
_entity_poly.pdbx_strand_id
1 'polypeptide(L)'
;MILASSCQDFLEPDSISTFDTNYVYSNVDDARRGVNAIYTAFMVDGFRSRLSNNMTGNTDIEHSSGWTSSGDRYQIWNLNALASNGDLRQFWNAAYQGIRDANIAIEGIEASEGIKSSDVATVRTMYHLLGEAYTLRAYWYSMLVYYFGDVPNVREAPKAGIDFFLPKEDRNVILSQCIEDLIDIEGQMKWADEVNYGIEQVNREYTLGMIARLSLQRGGYFLKPDLTMERPSDYLEYYQLARDYTQKLMDLKDRPLPTDFRQIFMNQCKFISPVNDEILFEVPFAIGNGDVGWNIGITVQGGATASHSYGSGGNYMAIPPSFYFSYDTTDLRRDVSCGLYRINTSFEKEFVSGPTNISQGKWSRHFLDTPPGPSTAKGTGINWPMMRYADVLLMFAEAENELNGPTGAAQEALARVRRR
;
A
#
# COMPACT_ATOMS: atom_id res chain seq x y z
N MET A 1 -1.48 59.35 44.00
CA MET A 1 -1.48 58.79 42.63
C MET A 1 -0.17 58.01 42.49
N ILE A 2 -0.24 56.70 42.72
CA ILE A 2 0.92 55.80 42.60
C ILE A 2 0.72 55.10 41.25
N LEU A 3 1.62 55.39 40.30
CA LEU A 3 1.66 54.77 38.99
C LEU A 3 2.13 53.32 39.12
N ALA A 4 1.40 52.43 38.45
CA ALA A 4 1.72 51.02 38.30
C ALA A 4 2.93 50.83 37.36
N SER A 5 3.76 49.85 37.67
CA SER A 5 4.64 49.16 36.72
C SER A 5 4.62 47.68 37.10
N SER A 6 3.69 46.94 36.53
CA SER A 6 3.66 45.47 36.59
C SER A 6 4.31 44.96 35.32
N CYS A 7 5.52 44.41 35.41
CA CYS A 7 6.10 43.59 34.34
C CYS A 7 5.22 42.35 34.14
N GLN A 8 4.66 42.15 32.95
CA GLN A 8 3.86 40.97 32.61
C GLN A 8 4.66 39.83 31.94
N ASP A 9 5.94 40.00 31.63
CA ASP A 9 6.72 38.97 30.91
C ASP A 9 7.73 38.26 31.81
N PHE A 10 7.28 37.52 32.83
CA PHE A 10 8.23 36.78 33.68
C PHE A 10 8.19 35.26 33.56
N LEU A 11 7.07 34.58 33.30
CA LEU A 11 7.08 33.11 33.32
C LEU A 11 5.96 32.48 32.47
N GLU A 12 6.20 32.34 31.17
CA GLU A 12 5.65 31.23 30.37
C GLU A 12 6.86 30.33 30.05
N PRO A 13 7.20 29.34 30.89
CA PRO A 13 8.28 28.42 30.57
C PRO A 13 7.85 27.55 29.39
N ASP A 14 8.45 27.77 28.22
CA ASP A 14 8.34 26.84 27.11
C ASP A 14 8.72 25.44 27.61
N SER A 15 7.85 24.46 27.38
CA SER A 15 8.17 23.06 27.68
C SER A 15 9.36 22.63 26.82
N ILE A 16 10.55 22.63 27.41
CA ILE A 16 11.83 22.22 26.79
C ILE A 16 11.75 20.75 26.31
N SER A 17 10.78 20.00 26.81
CA SER A 17 10.55 18.57 26.53
C SER A 17 9.59 18.28 25.37
N THR A 18 8.99 19.28 24.74
CA THR A 18 8.10 19.12 23.58
C THR A 18 8.62 19.94 22.42
N PHE A 19 9.11 19.29 21.38
CA PHE A 19 9.34 19.96 20.11
C PHE A 19 7.97 20.40 19.58
N ASP A 20 7.72 21.71 19.52
CA ASP A 20 6.51 22.23 18.88
C ASP A 20 6.49 21.80 17.40
N THR A 21 5.29 21.56 16.86
CA THR A 21 5.08 21.14 15.48
C THR A 21 5.77 22.13 14.52
N ASN A 22 5.71 23.43 14.81
CA ASN A 22 6.40 24.46 14.02
C ASN A 22 7.92 24.25 13.98
N TYR A 23 8.53 23.80 15.09
CA TYR A 23 9.95 23.50 15.15
C TYR A 23 10.29 22.23 14.35
N VAL A 24 9.51 21.15 14.51
CA VAL A 24 9.73 19.87 13.83
C VAL A 24 9.70 20.02 12.31
N TYR A 25 8.82 20.86 11.78
CA TYR A 25 8.69 21.05 10.34
C TYR A 25 9.46 22.27 9.80
N SER A 26 10.27 22.93 10.63
CA SER A 26 11.03 24.14 10.25
C SER A 26 12.17 23.88 9.25
N ASN A 27 12.65 22.64 9.16
CA ASN A 27 13.72 22.25 8.25
C ASN A 27 13.41 20.89 7.59
N VAL A 28 14.06 20.62 6.46
CA VAL A 28 13.81 19.44 5.62
C VAL A 28 14.07 18.12 6.35
N ASP A 29 15.13 18.05 7.16
CA ASP A 29 15.54 16.81 7.81
C ASP A 29 14.56 16.38 8.90
N ASP A 30 14.11 17.32 9.73
CA ASP A 30 13.11 17.05 10.75
C ASP A 30 11.71 16.86 10.16
N ALA A 31 11.36 17.61 9.10
CA ALA A 31 10.12 17.39 8.36
C ALA A 31 10.07 15.97 7.74
N ARG A 32 11.19 15.48 7.19
CA ARG A 32 11.32 14.08 6.74
C ARG A 32 11.08 13.10 7.88
N ARG A 33 11.62 13.34 9.07
CA ARG A 33 11.37 12.47 10.24
C ARG A 33 9.89 12.47 10.63
N GLY A 34 9.23 13.62 10.54
CA GLY A 34 7.78 13.75 10.72
C GLY A 34 6.98 12.90 9.71
N VAL A 35 7.28 13.02 8.41
CA VAL A 35 6.64 12.21 7.36
C VAL A 35 6.94 10.71 7.52
N ASN A 36 8.16 10.35 7.96
CA ASN A 36 8.52 8.96 8.23
C ASN A 36 7.64 8.32 9.32
N ALA A 37 7.04 9.10 10.23
CA ALA A 37 6.09 8.58 11.22
C ALA A 37 4.88 7.90 10.54
N ILE A 38 4.41 8.43 9.40
CA ILE A 38 3.28 7.87 8.64
C ILE A 38 3.62 6.45 8.13
N TYR A 39 4.87 6.24 7.68
CA TYR A 39 5.34 4.95 7.20
C TYR A 39 5.38 3.88 8.30
N THR A 40 5.43 4.26 9.58
CA THR A 40 5.47 3.30 10.69
C THR A 40 4.17 2.47 10.80
N ALA A 41 3.04 3.02 10.36
CA ALA A 41 1.76 2.31 10.30
C ALA A 41 1.80 1.11 9.32
N PHE A 42 2.74 1.07 8.39
CA PHE A 42 2.95 -0.06 7.49
C PHE A 42 3.80 -1.18 8.14
N MET A 43 4.56 -0.85 9.19
CA MET A 43 5.47 -1.80 9.85
C MET A 43 4.78 -2.65 10.94
N VAL A 44 3.58 -2.27 11.37
CA VAL A 44 2.82 -3.01 12.41
C VAL A 44 2.10 -4.23 11.82
N ASP A 45 1.76 -5.20 12.67
CA ASP A 45 1.08 -6.46 12.26
C ASP A 45 -0.20 -6.19 11.46
N GLY A 46 -0.96 -5.15 11.84
CA GLY A 46 -2.17 -4.69 11.15
C GLY A 46 -1.99 -4.45 9.65
N PHE A 47 -0.80 -4.04 9.21
CA PHE A 47 -0.45 -3.97 7.79
C PHE A 47 0.34 -5.18 7.31
N ARG A 48 1.56 -5.39 7.85
CA ARG A 48 2.58 -6.29 7.26
C ARG A 48 2.19 -7.77 7.27
N SER A 49 1.18 -8.13 8.06
CA SER A 49 0.69 -9.49 8.21
C SER A 49 -0.79 -9.57 7.85
N ARG A 50 -1.60 -8.56 8.22
CA ARG A 50 -3.03 -8.56 7.96
C ARG A 50 -3.34 -7.91 6.62
N LEU A 51 -3.43 -6.58 6.54
CA LEU A 51 -3.90 -5.88 5.35
C LEU A 51 -3.22 -6.31 4.04
N SER A 52 -1.89 -6.43 4.06
CA SER A 52 -1.11 -6.79 2.87
C SER A 52 -1.22 -8.27 2.46
N ASN A 53 -1.59 -9.20 3.34
CA ASN A 53 -1.49 -10.63 3.02
C ASN A 53 -2.72 -11.48 3.35
N ASN A 54 -3.38 -11.22 4.48
CA ASN A 54 -4.37 -12.12 5.07
C ASN A 54 -5.76 -11.46 5.26
N MET A 55 -5.94 -10.20 4.89
CA MET A 55 -7.25 -9.52 4.96
C MET A 55 -8.14 -9.85 3.77
N THR A 56 -7.56 -10.37 2.70
CA THR A 56 -8.25 -11.00 1.58
C THR A 56 -8.17 -12.52 1.71
N GLY A 57 -9.10 -13.20 1.07
CA GLY A 57 -9.16 -14.66 1.02
C GLY A 57 -10.60 -15.11 0.99
N ASN A 58 -10.93 -15.96 0.02
CA ASN A 58 -12.28 -16.19 -0.50
C ASN A 58 -12.63 -15.31 -1.72
N THR A 59 -11.73 -15.33 -2.69
CA THR A 59 -11.96 -14.82 -4.05
C THR A 59 -11.86 -15.96 -5.06
N ASP A 60 -12.06 -15.67 -6.33
CA ASP A 60 -11.86 -16.60 -7.44
C ASP A 60 -10.38 -16.93 -7.70
N ILE A 61 -9.43 -16.16 -7.14
CA ILE A 61 -7.98 -16.33 -7.34
C ILE A 61 -7.23 -16.83 -6.10
N GLU A 62 -7.82 -16.71 -4.91
CA GLU A 62 -7.20 -17.14 -3.66
C GLU A 62 -8.21 -17.54 -2.57
N HIS A 63 -7.86 -18.57 -1.81
CA HIS A 63 -8.63 -19.09 -0.68
C HIS A 63 -7.72 -19.56 0.46
N SER A 64 -8.30 -19.88 1.62
CA SER A 64 -7.51 -20.39 2.75
C SER A 64 -6.82 -21.72 2.41
N SER A 65 -5.55 -21.83 2.77
CA SER A 65 -4.69 -22.97 2.41
C SER A 65 -4.89 -24.19 3.30
N GLY A 66 -6.02 -24.88 3.20
CA GLY A 66 -6.27 -26.19 3.86
C GLY A 66 -6.20 -26.21 5.40
N TRP A 67 -5.83 -25.10 6.05
CA TRP A 67 -5.84 -24.93 7.50
C TRP A 67 -7.27 -24.75 7.99
N THR A 68 -7.66 -25.55 8.97
CA THR A 68 -8.96 -25.43 9.63
C THR A 68 -8.78 -24.76 10.99
N SER A 69 -9.34 -23.57 11.16
CA SER A 69 -9.32 -22.81 12.42
C SER A 69 -10.52 -21.88 12.50
N SER A 70 -10.90 -21.49 13.71
CA SER A 70 -11.94 -20.50 14.00
C SER A 70 -11.38 -19.14 14.45
N GLY A 71 -10.07 -18.93 14.31
CA GLY A 71 -9.41 -17.67 14.66
C GLY A 71 -9.84 -16.51 13.76
N ASP A 72 -9.50 -15.28 14.18
CA ASP A 72 -10.01 -14.03 13.59
C ASP A 72 -9.87 -13.95 12.05
N ARG A 73 -8.71 -14.28 11.48
CA ARG A 73 -8.52 -14.29 10.01
C ARG A 73 -9.49 -15.19 9.26
N TYR A 74 -9.77 -16.38 9.82
CA TYR A 74 -10.65 -17.35 9.17
C TYR A 74 -12.10 -16.89 9.20
N GLN A 75 -12.46 -16.06 10.18
CA GLN A 75 -13.78 -15.45 10.21
C GLN A 75 -13.97 -14.47 9.03
N ILE A 76 -12.92 -13.72 8.68
CA ILE A 76 -12.92 -12.83 7.51
C ILE A 76 -13.08 -13.67 6.25
N TRP A 77 -12.27 -14.71 6.08
CA TRP A 77 -12.31 -15.57 4.88
C TRP A 77 -13.63 -16.34 4.71
N ASN A 78 -14.23 -16.76 5.82
CA ASN A 78 -15.53 -17.43 5.80
C ASN A 78 -16.72 -16.46 5.70
N LEU A 79 -16.47 -15.15 5.51
CA LEU A 79 -17.47 -14.09 5.45
C LEU A 79 -18.40 -14.07 6.68
N ASN A 80 -17.86 -14.36 7.87
CA ASN A 80 -18.58 -14.40 9.13
C ASN A 80 -17.82 -13.70 10.28
N ALA A 81 -17.07 -12.65 9.94
CA ALA A 81 -16.34 -11.82 10.90
C ALA A 81 -17.26 -11.25 11.99
N LEU A 82 -16.84 -11.42 13.25
CA LEU A 82 -17.56 -10.89 14.40
C LEU A 82 -17.12 -9.46 14.73
N ALA A 83 -17.97 -8.70 15.44
CA ALA A 83 -17.61 -7.37 15.92
C ALA A 83 -16.37 -7.36 16.85
N SER A 84 -16.06 -8.50 17.49
CA SER A 84 -14.88 -8.66 18.35
C SER A 84 -13.60 -9.06 17.61
N ASN A 85 -13.64 -9.19 16.28
CA ASN A 85 -12.52 -9.68 15.47
C ASN A 85 -11.26 -8.83 15.66
N GLY A 86 -10.20 -9.45 16.17
CA GLY A 86 -8.95 -8.78 16.49
C GLY A 86 -8.16 -8.32 15.27
N ASP A 87 -8.23 -9.05 14.15
CA ASP A 87 -7.50 -8.69 12.91
C ASP A 87 -8.07 -7.42 12.29
N LEU A 88 -9.41 -7.28 12.23
CA LEU A 88 -10.08 -6.04 11.82
C LEU A 88 -9.72 -4.87 12.73
N ARG A 89 -9.69 -5.08 14.05
CA ARG A 89 -9.30 -4.05 15.02
C ARG A 89 -7.84 -3.61 14.85
N GLN A 90 -6.92 -4.54 14.57
CA GLN A 90 -5.52 -4.19 14.32
C GLN A 90 -5.35 -3.34 13.07
N PHE A 91 -6.05 -3.67 11.97
CA PHE A 91 -6.05 -2.86 10.76
C PHE A 91 -6.64 -1.46 11.02
N TRP A 92 -7.81 -1.39 11.65
CA TRP A 92 -8.46 -0.12 11.99
C TRP A 92 -7.53 0.82 12.76
N ASN A 93 -6.88 0.30 13.80
CA ASN A 93 -5.93 1.07 14.61
C ASN A 93 -4.72 1.54 13.80
N ALA A 94 -4.16 0.68 12.94
CA ALA A 94 -3.03 1.04 12.08
C ALA A 94 -3.42 2.16 11.09
N ALA A 95 -4.60 2.06 10.47
CA ALA A 95 -5.08 3.05 9.51
C ALA A 95 -5.29 4.42 10.16
N TYR A 96 -5.98 4.50 11.30
CA TYR A 96 -6.19 5.77 12.00
C TYR A 96 -4.92 6.33 12.64
N GLN A 97 -3.96 5.48 13.02
CA GLN A 97 -2.63 5.94 13.40
C GLN A 97 -1.92 6.61 12.20
N GLY A 98 -1.92 5.96 11.03
CA GLY A 98 -1.34 6.52 9.81
C GLY A 98 -2.00 7.83 9.37
N ILE A 99 -3.33 7.91 9.44
CA ILE A 99 -4.10 9.13 9.15
C ILE A 99 -3.76 10.26 10.13
N ARG A 100 -3.70 9.96 11.42
CA ARG A 100 -3.31 10.93 12.46
C ARG A 100 -1.93 11.51 12.17
N ASP A 101 -0.96 10.63 11.93
CA ASP A 101 0.43 11.03 11.69
C ASP A 101 0.55 11.82 10.38
N ALA A 102 -0.27 11.49 9.37
CA ALA A 102 -0.35 12.25 8.13
C ALA A 102 -0.94 13.64 8.36
N ASN A 103 -2.01 13.79 9.14
CA ASN A 103 -2.59 15.11 9.44
C ASN A 103 -1.59 16.00 10.19
N ILE A 104 -0.84 15.45 11.15
CA ILE A 104 0.22 16.19 11.87
C ILE A 104 1.29 16.67 10.88
N ALA A 105 1.72 15.82 9.94
CA ALA A 105 2.71 16.19 8.94
C ALA A 105 2.19 17.22 7.93
N ILE A 106 0.95 17.08 7.47
CA ILE A 106 0.30 18.00 6.53
C ILE A 106 0.22 19.39 7.15
N GLU A 107 -0.40 19.51 8.33
CA GLU A 107 -0.55 20.80 9.01
C GLU A 107 0.82 21.43 9.34
N GLY A 108 1.76 20.61 9.79
CA GLY A 108 3.11 21.07 10.12
C GLY A 108 3.89 21.59 8.91
N ILE A 109 3.81 20.90 7.77
CA ILE A 109 4.49 21.33 6.54
C ILE A 109 3.80 22.56 5.94
N GLU A 110 2.46 22.61 5.92
CA GLU A 110 1.70 23.77 5.44
C GLU A 110 1.95 25.05 6.26
N ALA A 111 2.17 24.90 7.58
CA ALA A 111 2.52 26.00 8.47
C ALA A 111 4.01 26.39 8.40
N SER A 112 4.87 25.54 7.82
CA SER A 112 6.33 25.74 7.81
C SER A 112 6.75 26.89 6.91
N GLU A 113 7.73 27.70 7.34
CA GLU A 113 8.40 28.65 6.46
C GLU A 113 9.26 27.97 5.37
N GLY A 114 9.52 26.67 5.49
CA GLY A 114 10.25 25.88 4.50
C GLY A 114 9.58 25.83 3.13
N ILE A 115 8.24 25.84 3.06
CA ILE A 115 7.51 25.91 1.78
C ILE A 115 7.57 27.31 1.14
N LYS A 116 7.92 28.35 1.92
CA LYS A 116 8.09 29.73 1.47
C LYS A 116 9.56 30.15 1.37
N SER A 117 10.48 29.20 1.54
CA SER A 117 11.92 29.44 1.50
C SER A 117 12.34 30.04 0.15
N SER A 118 13.38 30.88 0.16
CA SER A 118 13.99 31.37 -1.08
C SER A 118 14.83 30.31 -1.80
N ASP A 119 15.16 29.21 -1.14
CA ASP A 119 15.84 28.06 -1.76
C ASP A 119 14.83 27.13 -2.44
N VAL A 120 14.88 27.10 -3.76
CA VAL A 120 14.02 26.26 -4.61
C VAL A 120 14.16 24.77 -4.29
N ALA A 121 15.35 24.30 -3.90
CA ALA A 121 15.57 22.89 -3.58
C ALA A 121 14.87 22.50 -2.27
N THR A 122 14.91 23.37 -1.26
CA THR A 122 14.15 23.25 -0.01
C THR A 122 12.66 23.22 -0.29
N VAL A 123 12.13 24.22 -1.02
CA VAL A 123 10.69 24.31 -1.34
C VAL A 123 10.22 23.05 -2.07
N ARG A 124 10.94 22.61 -3.10
CA ARG A 124 10.62 21.38 -3.85
C ARG A 124 10.62 20.14 -2.97
N THR A 125 11.51 20.07 -1.98
CA THR A 125 11.56 18.93 -1.05
C THR A 125 10.42 18.98 -0.03
N MET A 126 10.04 20.17 0.45
CA MET A 126 8.90 20.33 1.36
C MET A 126 7.57 19.99 0.67
N TYR A 127 7.36 20.41 -0.58
CA TYR A 127 6.18 20.00 -1.34
C TYR A 127 6.16 18.51 -1.66
N HIS A 128 7.33 17.91 -1.91
CA HIS A 128 7.42 16.46 -2.06
C HIS A 128 6.98 15.72 -0.78
N LEU A 129 7.48 16.17 0.38
CA LEU A 129 7.09 15.64 1.70
C LEU A 129 5.58 15.77 1.96
N LEU A 130 4.99 16.92 1.60
CA LEU A 130 3.56 17.15 1.69
C LEU A 130 2.77 16.17 0.80
N GLY A 131 3.24 15.96 -0.44
CA GLY A 131 2.65 15.01 -1.37
C GLY A 131 2.72 13.56 -0.89
N GLU A 132 3.83 13.16 -0.23
CA GLU A 132 3.92 11.86 0.43
C GLU A 132 2.86 11.71 1.52
N ALA A 133 2.70 12.73 2.37
CA ALA A 133 1.74 12.69 3.47
C ALA A 133 0.28 12.56 2.97
N TYR A 134 -0.11 13.34 1.95
CA TYR A 134 -1.42 13.21 1.32
C TYR A 134 -1.63 11.84 0.67
N THR A 135 -0.64 11.34 -0.07
CA THR A 135 -0.73 10.03 -0.76
C THR A 135 -0.89 8.88 0.23
N LEU A 136 -0.14 8.90 1.33
CA LEU A 136 -0.24 7.87 2.37
C LEU A 136 -1.58 7.96 3.13
N ARG A 137 -2.07 9.17 3.43
CA ARG A 137 -3.41 9.37 4.02
C ARG A 137 -4.50 8.81 3.10
N ALA A 138 -4.42 9.11 1.81
CA ALA A 138 -5.35 8.64 0.80
C ALA A 138 -5.34 7.10 0.67
N TYR A 139 -4.17 6.46 0.77
CA TYR A 139 -4.06 5.00 0.82
C TYR A 139 -4.81 4.41 2.03
N TRP A 140 -4.60 4.94 3.23
CA TRP A 140 -5.27 4.44 4.43
C TRP A 140 -6.78 4.61 4.36
N TYR A 141 -7.25 5.75 3.86
CA TYR A 141 -8.69 5.97 3.63
C TYR A 141 -9.27 5.04 2.57
N SER A 142 -8.57 4.80 1.46
CA SER A 142 -8.98 3.84 0.42
C SER A 142 -9.25 2.46 1.01
N MET A 143 -8.34 1.99 1.88
CA MET A 143 -8.46 0.68 2.52
C MET A 143 -9.59 0.66 3.58
N LEU A 144 -9.73 1.72 4.38
CA LEU A 144 -10.84 1.83 5.33
C LEU A 144 -12.20 1.79 4.61
N VAL A 145 -12.35 2.59 3.56
CA VAL A 145 -13.56 2.63 2.73
C VAL A 145 -13.84 1.27 2.11
N TYR A 146 -12.82 0.60 1.58
CA TYR A 146 -12.96 -0.71 0.95
C TYR A 146 -13.51 -1.78 1.91
N TYR A 147 -13.00 -1.84 3.15
CA TYR A 147 -13.38 -2.88 4.11
C TYR A 147 -14.53 -2.51 5.04
N PHE A 148 -14.75 -1.22 5.33
CA PHE A 148 -15.71 -0.77 6.35
C PHE A 148 -16.84 0.10 5.77
N GLY A 149 -16.73 0.55 4.52
CA GLY A 149 -17.66 1.48 3.91
C GLY A 149 -17.49 2.88 4.49
N ASP A 150 -18.57 3.44 5.03
CA ASP A 150 -18.58 4.80 5.57
C ASP A 150 -17.90 4.82 6.95
N VAL A 151 -16.93 5.73 7.12
CA VAL A 151 -16.05 5.81 8.30
C VAL A 151 -15.87 7.26 8.75
N PRO A 152 -15.44 7.51 10.00
CA PRO A 152 -15.07 8.86 10.43
C PRO A 152 -13.96 9.48 9.57
N ASN A 153 -14.22 10.69 9.06
CA ASN A 153 -13.29 11.47 8.25
C ASN A 153 -12.53 12.50 9.12
N VAL A 154 -11.38 12.11 9.63
CA VAL A 154 -10.50 12.90 10.48
C VAL A 154 -9.44 13.55 9.60
N ARG A 155 -9.58 14.86 9.34
CA ARG A 155 -8.63 15.62 8.49
C ARG A 155 -7.75 16.59 9.26
N GLU A 156 -8.03 16.81 10.54
CA GLU A 156 -7.28 17.69 11.42
C GLU A 156 -6.27 16.88 12.25
N ALA A 157 -5.15 17.52 12.60
CA ALA A 157 -4.20 17.02 13.58
C ALA A 157 -4.81 17.07 14.99
N PRO A 158 -4.51 16.10 15.87
CA PRO A 158 -5.03 16.11 17.24
C PRO A 158 -4.61 17.36 18.01
N LYS A 159 -5.59 18.09 18.54
CA LYS A 159 -5.39 19.28 19.37
C LYS A 159 -6.25 19.20 20.63
N ALA A 160 -5.84 19.87 21.70
CA ALA A 160 -6.63 19.90 22.92
C ALA A 160 -8.00 20.55 22.67
N GLY A 161 -9.07 19.91 23.12
CA GLY A 161 -10.43 20.44 23.03
C GLY A 161 -11.20 20.12 21.74
N ILE A 162 -10.61 19.37 20.78
CA ILE A 162 -11.36 18.89 19.61
C ILE A 162 -12.19 17.65 19.95
N ASP A 163 -13.32 17.51 19.27
CA ASP A 163 -14.16 16.32 19.39
C ASP A 163 -13.61 15.19 18.51
N PHE A 164 -13.35 14.04 19.13
CA PHE A 164 -12.89 12.84 18.44
C PHE A 164 -14.03 11.86 18.13
N PHE A 165 -15.26 12.13 18.58
CA PHE A 165 -16.44 11.31 18.33
C PHE A 165 -17.18 11.75 17.06
N LEU A 166 -16.45 11.76 15.94
CA LEU A 166 -17.02 12.13 14.65
C LEU A 166 -18.01 11.07 14.15
N PRO A 167 -19.14 11.48 13.53
CA PRO A 167 -20.00 10.56 12.80
C PRO A 167 -19.26 9.96 11.60
N LYS A 168 -19.86 8.92 11.00
CA LYS A 168 -19.39 8.39 9.73
C LYS A 168 -19.67 9.42 8.63
N GLU A 169 -18.68 9.64 7.77
CA GLU A 169 -18.81 10.45 6.56
C GLU A 169 -19.03 9.52 5.37
N ASP A 170 -19.77 10.00 4.37
CA ASP A 170 -19.99 9.23 3.14
C ASP A 170 -18.65 8.91 2.46
N ARG A 171 -18.46 7.63 2.11
CA ARG A 171 -17.21 7.18 1.49
C ARG A 171 -16.84 7.94 0.22
N ASN A 172 -17.83 8.38 -0.55
CA ASN A 172 -17.62 9.09 -1.78
C ASN A 172 -17.05 10.49 -1.51
N VAL A 173 -17.49 11.15 -0.44
CA VAL A 173 -16.92 12.43 0.01
C VAL A 173 -15.46 12.24 0.42
N ILE A 174 -15.16 11.19 1.21
CA ILE A 174 -13.79 10.89 1.65
C ILE A 174 -12.88 10.65 0.45
N LEU A 175 -13.29 9.80 -0.50
CA LEU A 175 -12.50 9.46 -1.67
C LEU A 175 -12.30 10.67 -2.59
N SER A 176 -13.34 11.47 -2.83
CA SER A 176 -13.23 12.70 -3.64
C SER A 176 -12.24 13.69 -3.04
N GLN A 177 -12.30 13.94 -1.73
CA GLN A 177 -11.34 14.81 -1.04
C GLN A 177 -9.90 14.27 -1.12
N CYS A 178 -9.72 12.96 -0.99
CA CYS A 178 -8.40 12.34 -1.16
C CYS A 178 -7.89 12.53 -2.60
N ILE A 179 -8.74 12.34 -3.61
CA ILE A 179 -8.38 12.56 -5.01
C ILE A 179 -7.95 14.01 -5.25
N GLU A 180 -8.73 14.97 -4.75
CA GLU A 180 -8.44 16.41 -4.86
C GLU A 180 -7.08 16.76 -4.22
N ASP A 181 -6.82 16.30 -2.98
CA ASP A 181 -5.54 16.51 -2.30
C ASP A 181 -4.34 16.03 -3.17
N LEU A 182 -4.49 14.88 -3.84
CA LEU A 182 -3.44 14.32 -4.69
C LEU A 182 -3.29 15.09 -6.01
N ILE A 183 -4.39 15.55 -6.60
CA ILE A 183 -4.39 16.35 -7.83
C ILE A 183 -3.65 17.67 -7.60
N ASP A 184 -3.91 18.33 -6.47
CA ASP A 184 -3.34 19.63 -6.14
C ASP A 184 -1.82 19.57 -5.90
N ILE A 185 -1.31 18.43 -5.40
CA ILE A 185 0.09 18.29 -4.98
C ILE A 185 0.99 17.58 -6.01
N GLU A 186 0.46 16.68 -6.85
CA GLU A 186 1.30 15.80 -7.69
C GLU A 186 2.29 16.57 -8.57
N GLY A 187 1.87 17.74 -9.07
CA GLY A 187 2.69 18.58 -9.96
C GLY A 187 3.99 19.07 -9.33
N GLN A 188 4.04 19.08 -8.00
CA GLN A 188 5.16 19.58 -7.19
C GLN A 188 6.01 18.44 -6.62
N MET A 189 5.58 17.19 -6.76
CA MET A 189 6.29 16.02 -6.27
C MET A 189 7.48 15.66 -7.16
N LYS A 190 8.47 15.00 -6.55
CA LYS A 190 9.64 14.44 -7.23
C LYS A 190 9.31 13.07 -7.80
N TRP A 191 9.97 12.74 -8.90
CA TRP A 191 9.94 11.41 -9.50
C TRP A 191 10.79 10.41 -8.70
N ALA A 192 10.62 9.10 -8.96
CA ALA A 192 11.33 8.06 -8.20
C ALA A 192 12.87 8.17 -8.34
N ASP A 193 13.37 8.57 -9.50
CA ASP A 193 14.80 8.78 -9.78
C ASP A 193 15.37 10.10 -9.23
N GLU A 194 14.54 10.92 -8.59
CA GLU A 194 14.92 12.20 -7.98
C GLU A 194 14.87 12.17 -6.44
N VAL A 195 14.49 11.04 -5.85
CA VAL A 195 14.39 10.83 -4.39
C VAL A 195 15.43 9.82 -3.91
N ASN A 196 15.81 9.93 -2.64
CA ASN A 196 16.93 9.16 -2.08
C ASN A 196 16.67 7.65 -2.01
N TYR A 197 15.40 7.24 -1.88
CA TYR A 197 15.00 5.84 -1.69
C TYR A 197 14.22 5.28 -2.88
N GLY A 198 14.28 5.93 -4.05
CA GLY A 198 13.67 5.39 -5.26
C GLY A 198 12.18 5.08 -5.12
N ILE A 199 11.82 3.85 -5.48
CA ILE A 199 10.46 3.29 -5.41
C ILE A 199 10.09 2.78 -4.01
N GLU A 200 10.99 2.85 -3.03
CA GLU A 200 10.72 2.52 -1.63
C GLU A 200 10.24 3.75 -0.83
N GLN A 201 10.07 4.87 -1.53
CA GLN A 201 9.48 6.10 -1.03
C GLN A 201 8.36 6.52 -1.98
N VAL A 202 7.27 7.04 -1.42
CA VAL A 202 6.20 7.62 -2.21
C VAL A 202 6.76 8.72 -3.12
N ASN A 203 6.42 8.62 -4.39
CA ASN A 203 6.91 9.48 -5.45
C ASN A 203 5.77 9.84 -6.40
N ARG A 204 6.01 10.82 -7.28
CA ARG A 204 5.01 11.34 -8.20
C ARG A 204 4.37 10.26 -9.08
N GLU A 205 5.12 9.23 -9.48
CA GLU A 205 4.64 8.16 -10.35
C GLU A 205 3.54 7.35 -9.66
N TYR A 206 3.80 6.98 -8.40
CA TYR A 206 2.80 6.31 -7.57
C TYR A 206 1.61 7.21 -7.26
N THR A 207 1.82 8.50 -6.97
CA THR A 207 0.73 9.44 -6.69
C THR A 207 -0.20 9.60 -7.90
N LEU A 208 0.34 9.73 -9.12
CA LEU A 208 -0.46 9.75 -10.36
C LEU A 208 -1.28 8.47 -10.53
N GLY A 209 -0.66 7.30 -10.30
CA GLY A 209 -1.37 6.03 -10.34
C GLY A 209 -2.42 5.90 -9.23
N MET A 210 -2.18 6.45 -8.04
CA MET A 210 -3.12 6.47 -6.92
C MET A 210 -4.33 7.35 -7.20
N ILE A 211 -4.16 8.50 -7.85
CA ILE A 211 -5.29 9.31 -8.34
C ILE A 211 -6.20 8.45 -9.21
N ALA A 212 -5.63 7.70 -10.17
CA ALA A 212 -6.41 6.84 -11.03
C ALA A 212 -7.10 5.69 -10.28
N ARG A 213 -6.38 4.99 -9.39
CA ARG A 213 -6.94 3.90 -8.58
C ARG A 213 -8.08 4.36 -7.68
N LEU A 214 -7.91 5.49 -7.00
CA LEU A 214 -8.95 6.08 -6.16
C LEU A 214 -10.16 6.51 -6.98
N SER A 215 -9.92 7.07 -8.18
CA SER A 215 -11.00 7.48 -9.07
C SER A 215 -11.82 6.27 -9.54
N LEU A 216 -11.19 5.15 -9.90
CA LEU A 216 -11.91 3.90 -10.19
C LEU A 216 -12.67 3.36 -8.98
N GLN A 217 -12.08 3.43 -7.78
CA GLN A 217 -12.76 3.02 -6.54
C GLN A 217 -13.99 3.91 -6.27
N ARG A 218 -13.89 5.22 -6.48
CA ARG A 218 -14.95 6.21 -6.27
C ARG A 218 -16.06 6.16 -7.32
N GLY A 219 -15.72 5.84 -8.57
CA GLY A 219 -16.68 5.55 -9.64
C GLY A 219 -17.21 4.12 -9.61
N GLY A 220 -16.69 3.26 -8.72
CA GLY A 220 -17.02 1.86 -8.64
C GLY A 220 -18.38 1.59 -7.98
N TYR A 221 -18.85 0.36 -8.15
CA TYR A 221 -19.99 -0.14 -7.39
C TYR A 221 -19.57 -0.45 -5.95
N PHE A 222 -20.46 -0.20 -5.00
CA PHE A 222 -20.28 -0.58 -3.61
C PHE A 222 -21.55 -1.20 -3.01
N LEU A 223 -21.36 -2.03 -1.98
CA LEU A 223 -22.45 -2.67 -1.24
C LEU A 223 -22.89 -1.77 -0.07
N LYS A 224 -24.20 -1.63 0.11
CA LYS A 224 -24.81 -0.96 1.28
C LYS A 224 -25.16 -1.95 2.40
N PRO A 225 -25.40 -1.47 3.64
CA PRO A 225 -25.79 -2.34 4.75
C PRO A 225 -27.09 -3.14 4.52
N ASP A 226 -27.96 -2.68 3.62
CA ASP A 226 -29.18 -3.37 3.20
C ASP A 226 -28.95 -4.42 2.09
N LEU A 227 -27.68 -4.70 1.76
CA LEU A 227 -27.22 -5.63 0.71
C LEU A 227 -27.59 -5.21 -0.72
N THR A 228 -27.92 -3.94 -0.95
CA THR A 228 -28.09 -3.41 -2.30
C THR A 228 -26.77 -2.87 -2.84
N MET A 229 -26.51 -3.15 -4.12
CA MET A 229 -25.37 -2.56 -4.85
C MET A 229 -25.75 -1.18 -5.36
N GLU A 230 -24.87 -0.21 -5.15
CA GLU A 230 -25.05 1.17 -5.61
C GLU A 230 -23.82 1.64 -6.38
N ARG A 231 -24.03 2.52 -7.37
CA ARG A 231 -23.00 3.30 -8.06
C ARG A 231 -23.52 4.72 -8.26
N PRO A 232 -22.80 5.75 -7.78
CA PRO A 232 -23.18 7.15 -8.01
C PRO A 232 -23.31 7.48 -9.49
N SER A 233 -24.22 8.40 -9.84
CA SER A 233 -24.45 8.78 -11.23
C SER A 233 -23.30 9.55 -11.87
N ASP A 234 -22.42 10.14 -11.06
CA ASP A 234 -21.22 10.88 -11.47
C ASP A 234 -20.02 9.97 -11.80
N TYR A 235 -20.21 8.63 -11.82
CA TYR A 235 -19.11 7.69 -11.99
C TYR A 235 -18.25 7.93 -13.24
N LEU A 236 -18.86 8.37 -14.35
CA LEU A 236 -18.14 8.65 -15.59
C LEU A 236 -17.11 9.79 -15.43
N GLU A 237 -17.34 10.74 -14.53
CA GLU A 237 -16.38 11.82 -14.23
C GLU A 237 -15.10 11.24 -13.60
N TYR A 238 -15.24 10.26 -12.71
CA TYR A 238 -14.10 9.60 -12.09
C TYR A 238 -13.42 8.60 -13.02
N TYR A 239 -14.15 7.95 -13.92
CA TYR A 239 -13.54 7.17 -14.98
C TYR A 239 -12.73 8.07 -15.93
N GLN A 240 -13.23 9.27 -16.23
CA GLN A 240 -12.47 10.27 -17.00
C GLN A 240 -11.18 10.66 -16.28
N LEU A 241 -11.24 10.95 -14.97
CA LEU A 241 -10.05 11.21 -14.16
C LEU A 241 -9.05 10.03 -14.18
N ALA A 242 -9.53 8.79 -14.02
CA ALA A 242 -8.68 7.61 -14.06
C ALA A 242 -7.96 7.46 -15.41
N ARG A 243 -8.70 7.63 -16.50
CA ARG A 243 -8.17 7.60 -17.87
C ARG A 243 -7.14 8.71 -18.10
N ASP A 244 -7.42 9.93 -17.66
CA ASP A 244 -6.53 11.07 -17.87
C ASP A 244 -5.25 11.00 -17.05
N TYR A 245 -5.32 10.54 -15.80
CA TYR A 245 -4.13 10.43 -14.94
C TYR A 245 -3.25 9.23 -15.28
N THR A 246 -3.85 8.13 -15.75
CA THR A 246 -3.06 7.02 -16.32
C THR A 246 -2.40 7.42 -17.64
N GLN A 247 -3.13 8.08 -18.55
CA GLN A 247 -2.56 8.63 -19.79
C GLN A 247 -1.44 9.63 -19.49
N LYS A 248 -1.64 10.55 -18.52
CA LYS A 248 -0.63 11.52 -18.11
C LYS A 248 0.65 10.85 -17.62
N LEU A 249 0.55 9.80 -16.81
CA LEU A 249 1.72 9.03 -16.37
C LEU A 249 2.39 8.30 -17.55
N MET A 250 1.61 7.74 -18.48
CA MET A 250 2.13 7.15 -19.71
C MET A 250 2.88 8.20 -20.56
N ASP A 251 2.36 9.41 -20.71
CA ASP A 251 2.98 10.45 -21.54
C ASP A 251 4.25 11.04 -20.89
N LEU A 252 4.20 11.26 -19.57
CA LEU A 252 5.31 11.87 -18.83
C LEU A 252 6.44 10.88 -18.54
N LYS A 253 6.10 9.61 -18.27
CA LYS A 253 7.06 8.63 -17.75
C LYS A 253 6.72 7.18 -18.10
N ASP A 254 6.50 6.93 -19.40
CA ASP A 254 6.40 5.58 -19.95
C ASP A 254 7.64 4.72 -19.62
N ARG A 255 7.45 3.41 -19.48
CA ARG A 255 8.52 2.45 -19.22
C ARG A 255 8.19 1.05 -19.77
N PRO A 256 9.17 0.32 -20.30
CA PRO A 256 8.94 -1.05 -20.74
C PRO A 256 8.52 -1.94 -19.55
N LEU A 257 7.73 -2.97 -19.83
CA LEU A 257 7.52 -4.04 -18.85
C LEU A 257 8.71 -5.02 -18.96
N PRO A 258 9.22 -5.56 -17.84
CA PRO A 258 10.34 -6.49 -17.82
C PRO A 258 10.00 -7.78 -18.58
N THR A 259 10.94 -8.23 -19.42
CA THR A 259 10.77 -9.42 -20.27
C THR A 259 10.48 -10.69 -19.46
N ASP A 260 11.11 -10.86 -18.30
CA ASP A 260 10.77 -11.95 -17.37
C ASP A 260 9.86 -11.42 -16.25
N PHE A 261 8.59 -11.84 -16.28
CA PHE A 261 7.61 -11.52 -15.24
C PHE A 261 8.06 -11.90 -13.83
N ARG A 262 8.88 -12.94 -13.68
CA ARG A 262 9.40 -13.38 -12.38
C ARG A 262 10.42 -12.41 -11.80
N GLN A 263 11.14 -11.67 -12.64
CA GLN A 263 12.18 -10.77 -12.19
C GLN A 263 11.65 -9.72 -11.20
N ILE A 264 10.40 -9.28 -11.38
CA ILE A 264 9.71 -8.34 -10.48
C ILE A 264 9.72 -8.87 -9.04
N PHE A 265 9.31 -10.11 -8.83
CA PHE A 265 9.17 -10.69 -7.49
C PHE A 265 10.51 -11.20 -6.96
N MET A 266 11.43 -11.59 -7.84
CA MET A 266 12.82 -11.91 -7.46
C MET A 266 13.55 -10.69 -6.96
N ASN A 267 13.34 -9.51 -7.57
CA ASN A 267 13.88 -8.24 -7.10
C ASN A 267 13.44 -7.96 -5.65
N GLN A 268 12.16 -8.16 -5.33
CA GLN A 268 11.64 -8.01 -3.96
C GLN A 268 12.25 -9.01 -2.97
N CYS A 269 12.45 -10.26 -3.39
CA CYS A 269 13.10 -11.27 -2.56
C CYS A 269 14.60 -11.01 -2.38
N LYS A 270 15.23 -10.23 -3.26
CA LYS A 270 16.65 -9.93 -3.24
C LYS A 270 16.96 -8.49 -2.80
N PHE A 271 15.96 -7.75 -2.35
CA PHE A 271 16.09 -6.35 -1.92
C PHE A 271 16.67 -5.44 -3.03
N ILE A 272 16.24 -5.67 -4.26
CA ILE A 272 16.61 -4.87 -5.43
C ILE A 272 15.39 -4.03 -5.81
N SER A 273 15.54 -2.71 -5.78
CA SER A 273 14.45 -1.75 -6.01
C SER A 273 14.78 -0.80 -7.18
N PRO A 274 14.76 -1.28 -8.44
CA PRO A 274 15.15 -0.46 -9.59
C PRO A 274 14.12 0.65 -9.83
N VAL A 275 14.61 1.88 -10.01
CA VAL A 275 13.78 3.02 -10.45
C VAL A 275 13.47 2.93 -11.94
N ASN A 276 12.35 3.53 -12.36
CA ASN A 276 11.88 3.54 -13.76
C ASN A 276 11.63 2.15 -14.37
N ASP A 277 11.49 1.12 -13.52
CA ASP A 277 11.02 -0.22 -13.88
C ASP A 277 9.53 -0.38 -13.49
N GLU A 278 9.01 -1.61 -13.48
CA GLU A 278 7.58 -1.88 -13.33
C GLU A 278 7.00 -1.48 -11.95
N ILE A 279 7.71 -1.60 -10.83
CA ILE A 279 7.16 -1.18 -9.54
C ILE A 279 7.18 0.36 -9.44
N LEU A 280 6.06 0.99 -9.10
CA LEU A 280 5.97 2.44 -8.89
C LEU A 280 6.22 2.82 -7.43
N PHE A 281 5.71 2.00 -6.52
CA PHE A 281 5.97 2.09 -5.09
C PHE A 281 5.81 0.72 -4.45
N GLU A 282 6.70 0.39 -3.53
CA GLU A 282 6.59 -0.74 -2.63
C GLU A 282 6.92 -0.33 -1.21
N VAL A 283 6.26 -0.97 -0.25
CA VAL A 283 6.57 -0.75 1.17
C VAL A 283 7.87 -1.48 1.48
N PRO A 284 8.96 -0.77 1.83
CA PRO A 284 10.21 -1.41 2.20
C PRO A 284 10.08 -2.05 3.58
N PHE A 285 10.37 -3.33 3.71
CA PHE A 285 10.41 -3.97 5.02
C PHE A 285 11.86 -4.20 5.47
N ALA A 286 12.23 -3.63 6.62
CA ALA A 286 13.50 -3.95 7.25
C ALA A 286 13.55 -5.44 7.62
N ILE A 287 14.74 -6.06 7.57
CA ILE A 287 14.95 -7.44 8.05
C ILE A 287 14.46 -7.56 9.50
N GLY A 288 13.69 -8.62 9.78
CA GLY A 288 12.94 -8.78 11.04
C GLY A 288 11.48 -8.30 10.95
N ASN A 289 11.13 -7.55 9.92
CA ASN A 289 9.77 -7.14 9.54
C ASN A 289 9.39 -7.73 8.16
N GLY A 290 8.15 -7.54 7.72
CA GLY A 290 7.65 -8.07 6.44
C GLY A 290 7.39 -9.58 6.48
N ASP A 291 6.11 -9.96 6.49
CA ASP A 291 5.70 -11.36 6.62
C ASP A 291 5.23 -11.98 5.29
N VAL A 292 5.54 -11.37 4.15
CA VAL A 292 5.11 -11.82 2.81
C VAL A 292 5.49 -13.26 2.54
N GLY A 293 6.78 -13.61 2.69
CA GLY A 293 7.27 -14.97 2.49
C GLY A 293 6.82 -15.99 3.55
N TRP A 294 6.20 -15.53 4.65
CA TRP A 294 5.58 -16.40 5.65
C TRP A 294 4.07 -16.59 5.40
N ASN A 295 3.40 -15.53 4.95
CA ASN A 295 1.95 -15.53 4.81
C ASN A 295 1.50 -16.06 3.45
N ILE A 296 2.14 -15.64 2.35
CA ILE A 296 1.67 -15.88 0.98
C ILE A 296 2.82 -16.19 0.03
N GLY A 297 3.68 -17.13 0.43
CA GLY A 297 4.80 -17.58 -0.40
C GLY A 297 4.83 -19.09 -0.60
N ILE A 298 5.83 -19.54 -1.36
CA ILE A 298 6.16 -20.96 -1.43
C ILE A 298 6.60 -21.43 -0.05
N THR A 299 5.92 -22.45 0.45
CA THR A 299 6.21 -23.08 1.75
C THR A 299 7.65 -23.61 1.79
N VAL A 300 8.34 -23.36 2.90
CA VAL A 300 9.68 -23.89 3.18
C VAL A 300 9.64 -24.60 4.52
N GLN A 301 9.91 -25.90 4.52
CA GLN A 301 9.94 -26.71 5.74
C GLN A 301 11.25 -26.47 6.49
N GLY A 302 11.18 -25.69 7.57
CA GLY A 302 12.31 -25.44 8.46
C GLY A 302 12.23 -26.21 9.78
N GLY A 303 13.00 -25.75 10.76
CA GLY A 303 13.01 -26.29 12.12
C GLY A 303 14.23 -27.15 12.42
N ALA A 304 14.22 -27.82 13.58
CA ALA A 304 15.37 -28.54 14.11
C ALA A 304 15.85 -29.72 13.23
N THR A 305 14.99 -30.22 12.35
CA THR A 305 15.28 -31.33 11.43
C THR A 305 15.69 -30.86 10.04
N ALA A 306 15.68 -29.56 9.75
CA ALA A 306 16.07 -29.02 8.45
C ALA A 306 17.59 -29.04 8.28
N SER A 307 18.07 -29.51 7.14
CA SER A 307 19.50 -29.52 6.78
C SER A 307 19.93 -28.23 6.06
N HIS A 308 19.15 -27.15 6.18
CA HIS A 308 19.37 -25.89 5.49
C HIS A 308 19.16 -24.68 6.40
N SER A 309 19.77 -23.55 6.03
CA SER A 309 19.77 -22.33 6.84
C SER A 309 18.65 -21.34 6.50
N TYR A 310 17.67 -21.72 5.67
CA TYR A 310 16.59 -20.83 5.24
C TYR A 310 15.42 -20.71 6.23
N GLY A 311 15.42 -21.47 7.33
CA GLY A 311 14.33 -21.47 8.32
C GLY A 311 13.00 -21.97 7.74
N SER A 312 11.88 -21.63 8.38
CA SER A 312 10.53 -22.05 7.95
C SER A 312 9.70 -20.94 7.28
N GLY A 313 9.02 -21.25 6.19
CA GLY A 313 8.11 -20.36 5.47
C GLY A 313 6.74 -21.01 5.33
N GLY A 314 5.69 -20.20 5.42
CA GLY A 314 4.30 -20.67 5.37
C GLY A 314 3.58 -20.27 4.09
N ASN A 315 2.36 -20.79 3.98
CA ASN A 315 1.38 -20.35 3.00
C ASN A 315 0.00 -20.42 3.68
N TYR A 316 -0.64 -19.27 3.87
CA TYR A 316 -2.01 -19.13 4.40
C TYR A 316 -3.05 -18.97 3.28
N MET A 317 -2.61 -18.58 2.09
CA MET A 317 -3.46 -18.32 0.92
C MET A 317 -3.07 -19.24 -0.23
N ALA A 318 -3.94 -20.18 -0.58
CA ALA A 318 -3.76 -21.07 -1.71
C ALA A 318 -4.47 -20.53 -2.96
N ILE A 319 -3.89 -20.82 -4.11
CA ILE A 319 -4.50 -20.58 -5.42
C ILE A 319 -5.46 -21.74 -5.73
N PRO A 320 -6.73 -21.47 -6.10
CA PRO A 320 -7.65 -22.52 -6.46
C PRO A 320 -7.27 -23.13 -7.82
N PRO A 321 -7.49 -24.45 -8.02
CA PRO A 321 -7.27 -25.09 -9.32
C PRO A 321 -7.98 -24.39 -10.49
N SER A 322 -9.17 -23.83 -10.27
CA SER A 322 -9.91 -23.08 -11.29
C SER A 322 -9.12 -21.90 -11.83
N PHE A 323 -8.41 -21.18 -10.97
CA PHE A 323 -7.55 -20.07 -11.40
C PHE A 323 -6.27 -20.59 -12.08
N TYR A 324 -5.65 -21.65 -11.58
CA TYR A 324 -4.51 -22.28 -12.27
C TYR A 324 -4.85 -22.70 -13.72
N PHE A 325 -6.03 -23.27 -13.92
CA PHE A 325 -6.51 -23.71 -15.23
C PHE A 325 -7.15 -22.61 -16.09
N SER A 326 -7.31 -21.38 -15.56
CA SER A 326 -7.81 -20.25 -16.36
C SER A 326 -6.72 -19.62 -17.24
N TYR A 327 -5.45 -19.85 -16.91
CA TYR A 327 -4.31 -19.41 -17.71
C TYR A 327 -4.24 -20.15 -19.04
N ASP A 328 -3.84 -19.43 -20.09
CA ASP A 328 -3.45 -20.06 -21.34
C ASP A 328 -2.23 -20.97 -21.12
N THR A 329 -2.14 -22.06 -21.88
CA THR A 329 -1.02 -23.00 -21.83
C THR A 329 0.35 -22.35 -22.09
N THR A 330 0.40 -21.24 -22.83
CA THR A 330 1.64 -20.50 -23.11
C THR A 330 1.85 -19.30 -22.20
N ASP A 331 0.96 -19.04 -21.23
CA ASP A 331 1.09 -17.91 -20.33
C ASP A 331 2.18 -18.15 -19.28
N LEU A 332 3.32 -17.48 -19.45
CA LEU A 332 4.48 -17.61 -18.56
C LEU A 332 4.19 -17.17 -17.12
N ARG A 333 3.14 -16.35 -16.90
CA ARG A 333 2.76 -15.86 -15.58
C ARG A 333 2.14 -16.96 -14.72
N ARG A 334 1.61 -18.03 -15.33
CA ARG A 334 1.01 -19.16 -14.60
C ARG A 334 2.02 -19.79 -13.65
N ASP A 335 3.18 -20.19 -14.15
CA ASP A 335 4.18 -20.93 -13.37
C ASP A 335 5.00 -20.01 -12.43
N VAL A 336 4.90 -18.69 -12.61
CA VAL A 336 5.39 -17.69 -11.65
C VAL A 336 4.38 -17.51 -10.51
N SER A 337 3.10 -17.42 -10.85
CA SER A 337 2.04 -17.13 -9.87
C SER A 337 1.66 -18.37 -9.08
N CYS A 338 1.69 -19.55 -9.70
CA CYS A 338 1.21 -20.81 -9.14
C CYS A 338 2.38 -21.74 -8.78
N GLY A 339 2.78 -21.73 -7.51
CA GLY A 339 3.79 -22.63 -6.95
C GLY A 339 3.22 -24.01 -6.67
N LEU A 340 3.39 -24.95 -7.62
CA LEU A 340 3.02 -26.37 -7.47
C LEU A 340 3.97 -27.19 -6.58
N TYR A 341 4.88 -26.52 -5.88
CA TYR A 341 5.90 -27.17 -5.06
C TYR A 341 6.06 -26.46 -3.71
N ARG A 342 6.65 -27.17 -2.76
CA ARG A 342 7.22 -26.64 -1.52
C ARG A 342 8.70 -27.03 -1.43
N ILE A 343 9.44 -26.39 -0.55
CA ILE A 343 10.83 -26.75 -0.23
C ILE A 343 10.82 -27.63 1.03
N ASN A 344 11.36 -28.84 0.93
CA ASN A 344 11.41 -29.80 2.02
C ASN A 344 12.57 -29.50 3.00
N THR A 345 12.66 -30.26 4.10
CA THR A 345 13.74 -30.12 5.10
C THR A 345 15.15 -30.38 4.54
N SER A 346 15.26 -31.07 3.40
CA SER A 346 16.50 -31.34 2.67
C SER A 346 16.85 -30.26 1.63
N PHE A 347 16.07 -29.18 1.57
CA PHE A 347 16.19 -28.07 0.62
C PHE A 347 15.90 -28.44 -0.84
N GLU A 348 15.10 -29.50 -1.04
CA GLU A 348 14.68 -29.97 -2.36
C GLU A 348 13.25 -29.52 -2.65
N LYS A 349 12.95 -29.33 -3.94
CA LYS A 349 11.58 -29.07 -4.39
C LYS A 349 10.78 -30.37 -4.40
N GLU A 350 9.67 -30.37 -3.70
CA GLU A 350 8.68 -31.46 -3.72
C GLU A 350 7.32 -30.92 -4.14
N PHE A 351 6.55 -31.70 -4.91
CA PHE A 351 5.20 -31.30 -5.29
C PHE A 351 4.31 -31.14 -4.06
N VAL A 352 3.44 -30.12 -4.07
CA VAL A 352 2.45 -29.96 -3.01
C VAL A 352 1.49 -31.15 -3.00
N SER A 353 1.24 -31.70 -1.81
CA SER A 353 0.29 -32.78 -1.64
C SER A 353 -1.15 -32.24 -1.70
N GLY A 354 -1.92 -32.67 -2.69
CA GLY A 354 -3.32 -32.29 -2.87
C GLY A 354 -3.51 -31.09 -3.82
N PRO A 355 -4.54 -31.12 -4.67
CA PRO A 355 -4.71 -30.12 -5.73
C PRO A 355 -5.11 -28.73 -5.21
N THR A 356 -5.63 -28.61 -3.99
CA THR A 356 -6.22 -27.36 -3.45
C THR A 356 -5.25 -26.52 -2.63
N ASN A 357 -3.94 -26.80 -2.69
CA ASN A 357 -2.96 -26.08 -1.87
C ASN A 357 -1.79 -25.53 -2.71
N ILE A 358 -2.11 -25.04 -3.91
CA ILE A 358 -1.15 -24.38 -4.80
C ILE A 358 -0.67 -23.10 -4.10
N SER A 359 0.63 -22.97 -3.87
CA SER A 359 1.18 -21.79 -3.20
C SER A 359 1.23 -20.59 -4.14
N GLN A 360 1.25 -19.39 -3.57
CA GLN A 360 1.62 -18.18 -4.32
C GLN A 360 3.12 -18.26 -4.67
N GLY A 361 3.42 -18.45 -5.95
CA GLY A 361 4.77 -18.73 -6.46
C GLY A 361 5.71 -17.51 -6.53
N LYS A 362 5.14 -16.30 -6.36
CA LYS A 362 5.83 -15.02 -6.53
C LYS A 362 6.92 -14.79 -5.47
N TRP A 363 6.61 -15.12 -4.22
CA TRP A 363 7.50 -14.87 -3.09
C TRP A 363 7.92 -16.16 -2.41
N SER A 364 9.16 -16.22 -1.97
CA SER A 364 9.62 -17.28 -1.09
C SER A 364 10.89 -16.86 -0.40
N ARG A 365 11.04 -17.29 0.85
CA ARG A 365 12.34 -17.21 1.52
C ARG A 365 13.44 -18.04 0.86
N HIS A 366 13.07 -19.06 0.07
CA HIS A 366 14.01 -19.82 -0.76
C HIS A 366 14.69 -18.95 -1.83
N PHE A 367 14.14 -17.78 -2.15
CA PHE A 367 14.68 -16.85 -3.14
C PHE A 367 15.59 -15.78 -2.54
N LEU A 368 15.73 -15.71 -1.22
CA LEU A 368 16.65 -14.78 -0.55
C LEU A 368 18.10 -15.15 -0.91
N ASP A 369 18.93 -14.14 -1.23
CA ASP A 369 20.35 -14.39 -1.54
C ASP A 369 21.16 -14.81 -0.31
N THR A 370 20.76 -14.36 0.88
CA THR A 370 21.40 -14.72 2.15
C THR A 370 20.42 -15.47 3.04
N PRO A 371 20.77 -16.68 3.50
CA PRO A 371 19.90 -17.45 4.38
C PRO A 371 19.75 -16.76 5.75
N PRO A 372 18.52 -16.52 6.24
CA PRO A 372 18.28 -15.80 7.50
C PRO A 372 18.66 -16.59 8.77
N GLY A 373 18.91 -17.90 8.64
CA GLY A 373 19.26 -18.80 9.74
C GLY A 373 18.20 -19.88 9.98
N PRO A 374 18.61 -21.08 10.44
CA PRO A 374 17.76 -22.26 10.52
C PRO A 374 16.58 -22.14 11.49
N SER A 375 16.69 -21.28 12.51
CA SER A 375 15.65 -21.06 13.53
C SER A 375 14.68 -19.91 13.21
N THR A 376 14.77 -19.32 12.02
CA THR A 376 13.96 -18.14 11.65
C THR A 376 12.67 -18.52 10.93
N ALA A 377 11.64 -17.65 10.98
CA ALA A 377 10.32 -17.91 10.39
C ALA A 377 9.67 -16.67 9.75
N LYS A 378 9.23 -15.70 10.55
CA LYS A 378 8.64 -14.43 10.06
C LYS A 378 9.71 -13.37 9.83
N GLY A 379 9.31 -12.20 9.32
CA GLY A 379 10.19 -11.04 9.24
C GLY A 379 11.28 -11.15 8.17
N THR A 380 10.91 -11.61 6.98
CA THR A 380 11.85 -11.87 5.87
C THR A 380 12.42 -10.59 5.24
N GLY A 381 11.80 -9.44 5.47
CA GLY A 381 12.14 -8.18 4.81
C GLY A 381 11.67 -8.06 3.36
N ILE A 382 11.08 -9.11 2.77
CA ILE A 382 10.55 -9.07 1.40
C ILE A 382 9.50 -7.96 1.30
N ASN A 383 9.75 -6.98 0.43
CA ASN A 383 8.90 -5.81 0.23
C ASN A 383 7.50 -6.17 -0.29
N TRP A 384 6.54 -5.27 -0.04
CA TRP A 384 5.17 -5.42 -0.54
C TRP A 384 4.89 -4.43 -1.68
N PRO A 385 4.60 -4.89 -2.92
CA PRO A 385 4.32 -3.99 -4.04
C PRO A 385 2.95 -3.33 -3.88
N MET A 386 2.92 -2.00 -3.86
CA MET A 386 1.68 -1.24 -3.74
C MET A 386 1.04 -0.97 -5.10
N MET A 387 1.86 -0.74 -6.13
CA MET A 387 1.40 -0.52 -7.49
C MET A 387 2.50 -0.81 -8.50
N ARG A 388 2.10 -1.40 -9.62
CA ARG A 388 2.93 -1.66 -10.78
C ARG A 388 2.48 -0.83 -11.98
N TYR A 389 3.38 -0.62 -12.92
CA TYR A 389 3.10 0.04 -14.18
C TYR A 389 2.10 -0.78 -15.04
N ALA A 390 2.11 -2.11 -14.90
CA ALA A 390 1.06 -2.94 -15.49
C ALA A 390 -0.33 -2.60 -14.93
N ASP A 391 -0.44 -2.19 -13.66
CA ASP A 391 -1.73 -1.76 -13.10
C ASP A 391 -2.18 -0.45 -13.76
N VAL A 392 -1.27 0.49 -14.04
CA VAL A 392 -1.56 1.75 -14.76
C VAL A 392 -2.10 1.48 -16.17
N LEU A 393 -1.44 0.58 -16.92
CA LEU A 393 -1.89 0.21 -18.27
C LEU A 393 -3.28 -0.43 -18.26
N LEU A 394 -3.56 -1.28 -17.26
CA LEU A 394 -4.87 -1.92 -17.14
C LEU A 394 -5.96 -0.97 -16.67
N MET A 395 -5.66 -0.06 -15.72
CA MET A 395 -6.59 1.00 -15.31
C MET A 395 -6.90 1.95 -16.47
N PHE A 396 -5.90 2.29 -17.30
CA PHE A 396 -6.14 3.06 -18.53
C PHE A 396 -7.08 2.32 -19.48
N ALA A 397 -6.80 1.03 -19.75
CA ALA A 397 -7.61 0.22 -20.66
C ALA A 397 -9.06 0.06 -20.16
N GLU A 398 -9.24 -0.16 -18.85
CA GLU A 398 -10.55 -0.24 -18.21
C GLU A 398 -11.32 1.08 -18.34
N ALA A 399 -10.68 2.19 -17.97
CA ALA A 399 -11.32 3.49 -17.96
C ALA A 399 -11.69 3.98 -19.38
N GLU A 400 -10.74 3.85 -20.32
CA GLU A 400 -10.96 4.16 -21.72
C GLU A 400 -12.06 3.28 -22.33
N ASN A 401 -12.14 2.00 -21.95
CA ASN A 401 -13.20 1.12 -22.41
C ASN A 401 -14.59 1.49 -21.89
N GLU A 402 -14.72 1.83 -20.61
CA GLU A 402 -16.02 2.24 -20.04
C GLU A 402 -16.51 3.57 -20.64
N LEU A 403 -15.60 4.51 -20.93
CA LEU A 403 -15.94 5.82 -21.50
C LEU A 403 -16.24 5.76 -23.00
N ASN A 404 -15.38 5.09 -23.77
CA ASN A 404 -15.30 5.23 -25.23
C ASN A 404 -15.47 3.89 -25.97
N GLY A 405 -15.70 2.79 -25.24
CA GLY A 405 -15.64 1.43 -25.79
C GLY A 405 -14.20 0.96 -26.02
N PRO A 406 -14.00 -0.23 -26.62
CA PRO A 406 -12.67 -0.84 -26.75
C PRO A 406 -11.85 -0.15 -27.85
N THR A 407 -11.37 1.07 -27.59
CA THR A 407 -10.57 1.86 -28.52
C THR A 407 -9.22 1.18 -28.79
N GLY A 408 -8.56 1.56 -29.89
CA GLY A 408 -7.23 1.03 -30.21
C GLY A 408 -6.20 1.28 -29.10
N ALA A 409 -6.33 2.40 -28.37
CA ALA A 409 -5.45 2.72 -27.24
C ALA A 409 -5.69 1.77 -26.06
N ALA A 410 -6.95 1.51 -25.69
CA ALA A 410 -7.29 0.55 -24.63
C ALA A 410 -6.81 -0.87 -24.98
N GLN A 411 -7.03 -1.29 -26.23
CA GLN A 411 -6.59 -2.59 -26.72
C GLN A 411 -5.06 -2.73 -26.69
N GLU A 412 -4.32 -1.68 -27.07
CA GLU A 412 -2.86 -1.70 -27.06
C GLU A 412 -2.29 -1.73 -25.63
N ALA A 413 -2.87 -0.99 -24.69
CA ALA A 413 -2.46 -1.03 -23.29
C ALA A 413 -2.63 -2.44 -22.69
N LEU A 414 -3.77 -3.09 -22.97
CA LEU A 414 -3.99 -4.49 -22.61
C LEU A 414 -3.00 -5.42 -23.32
N ALA A 415 -2.79 -5.25 -24.63
CA ALA A 415 -1.90 -6.07 -25.43
C ALA A 415 -0.43 -5.96 -24.97
N ARG A 416 0.01 -4.79 -24.49
CA ARG A 416 1.33 -4.61 -23.89
C ARG A 416 1.53 -5.48 -22.65
N VAL A 417 0.53 -5.55 -21.76
CA VAL A 417 0.58 -6.40 -20.56
C VAL A 417 0.52 -7.89 -20.92
N ARG A 418 -0.16 -8.27 -22.00
CA ARG A 418 -0.24 -9.67 -22.48
C ARG A 418 0.98 -10.13 -23.27
N ARG A 419 1.66 -9.22 -23.98
CA ARG A 419 2.87 -9.52 -24.76
C ARG A 419 4.07 -9.83 -23.88
N ARG A 420 4.13 -9.19 -22.71
CA ARG A 420 5.05 -9.57 -21.65
C ARG A 420 4.48 -10.77 -20.91
#